data_AF-K1R0X2-F1
#
_entry.id   AF-K1R0X2-F1
#
_cell.length_a   1.000
_cell.length_b   1.000
_cell.length_c   1.000
_cell.angle_alpha   90.00
_cell.angle_beta   90.00
_cell.angle_gamma   90.00
#
_symmetry.space_group_name_H-M   'P 1'
#
loop_
_entity.id
_entity.type
_entity.pdbx_description
1 polymer ?
#
loop_
_entity_poly.entity_id
_entity_poly.type
_entity_poly.pdbx_seq_one_letter_code
_entity_poly.pdbx_strand_id
1 'polypeptide(L)'
;MMDKYFCPRLVDYILIVGSRHPNNNNNVAQTPELLRRYPLEDHQDFPLSPDVIFFCQPEGCISVGPKRMSLRETTSFVYTLTEKDSGKVRYGICVNFFRPIERKSSDKSKSLSASWADDNGNTDQERRKSPKTKRKLKTANRVRNNTLTSLCIVTHHPFFSTFRECLFILRKLIDACHDRSCTKRIGGSKAISRDTVWGVLTGQGTDNLTGLVMHEVKEIETWVLRLLSAPVPVPGKTRVEVQVLPKDLQAPLLFALPDHTRFSLIDFPLHLPLELLGVDTCLKVLTAIMLEYKVVMQSRDYNALSMSVMAFVAMLYPLEYMFPVIPLLPTCMSSAEQVSVLVK
;
A
#
# COMPACT_ATOMS: atom_id res chain seq x y z
N MET A 1 3.18 22.52 -32.83
CA MET A 1 3.76 22.05 -31.56
C MET A 1 2.56 21.66 -30.71
N MET A 2 2.23 20.37 -30.62
CA MET A 2 1.05 19.93 -29.88
C MET A 2 1.28 20.23 -28.40
N ASP A 3 0.40 21.01 -27.79
CA ASP A 3 0.39 21.23 -26.34
C ASP A 3 0.26 19.87 -25.65
N LYS A 4 1.38 19.35 -25.12
CA LYS A 4 1.36 18.14 -24.28
C LYS A 4 0.45 18.44 -23.10
N TYR A 5 -0.59 17.61 -22.92
CA TYR A 5 -1.53 17.73 -21.82
C TYR A 5 -0.78 17.83 -20.48
N PHE A 6 -0.97 18.93 -19.76
CA PHE A 6 -0.37 19.16 -18.46
C PHE A 6 -1.42 19.01 -17.37
N CYS A 7 -1.29 17.98 -16.54
CA CYS A 7 -2.19 17.79 -15.40
C CYS A 7 -1.87 18.82 -14.29
N PRO A 8 -2.85 19.64 -13.85
CA PRO A 8 -2.62 20.68 -12.84
C PRO A 8 -2.45 20.11 -11.42
N ARG A 9 -2.70 18.82 -11.22
CA ARG A 9 -2.61 18.16 -9.91
C ARG A 9 -1.28 17.46 -9.78
N LEU A 10 -0.63 17.63 -8.62
CA LEU A 10 0.58 16.89 -8.29
C LEU A 10 0.28 15.40 -8.01
N VAL A 11 -0.82 15.14 -7.30
CA VAL A 11 -1.33 13.81 -6.98
C VAL A 11 -2.81 13.75 -7.34
N ASP A 12 -3.23 12.73 -8.09
CA ASP A 12 -4.64 12.55 -8.45
C ASP A 12 -5.40 11.83 -7.34
N TYR A 13 -4.85 10.71 -6.84
CA TYR A 13 -5.48 9.92 -5.78
C TYR A 13 -4.48 9.35 -4.78
N ILE A 14 -4.93 9.18 -3.53
CA ILE A 14 -4.28 8.38 -2.49
C ILE A 14 -5.24 7.28 -2.06
N LEU A 15 -4.81 6.02 -2.16
CA LEU A 15 -5.63 4.84 -1.97
C LEU A 15 -5.12 3.99 -0.80
N ILE A 16 -6.05 3.38 -0.08
CA ILE A 16 -5.80 2.30 0.87
C ILE A 16 -6.49 1.06 0.31
N VAL A 17 -5.71 0.03 -0.01
CA VAL A 17 -6.21 -1.22 -0.62
C VAL A 17 -5.85 -2.39 0.27
N GLY A 18 -6.73 -3.37 0.38
CA GLY A 18 -6.52 -4.59 1.16
C GLY A 18 -7.81 -5.35 1.37
N SER A 19 -7.85 -6.24 2.36
CA SER A 19 -9.07 -6.97 2.69
C SER A 19 -9.84 -6.27 3.80
N ARG A 20 -11.13 -5.99 3.57
CA ARG A 20 -12.03 -5.40 4.57
C ARG A 20 -12.36 -6.41 5.66
N HIS A 21 -12.49 -7.67 5.28
CA HIS A 21 -12.74 -8.80 6.16
C HIS A 21 -11.68 -9.89 5.95
N PRO A 22 -10.46 -9.69 6.51
CA PRO A 22 -9.36 -10.61 6.29
C PRO A 22 -9.67 -11.96 6.95
N ASN A 23 -9.55 -13.03 6.17
CA ASN A 23 -9.74 -14.38 6.63
C ASN A 23 -8.51 -14.82 7.46
N ASN A 24 -8.73 -15.70 8.44
CA ASN A 24 -7.67 -16.34 9.21
C ASN A 24 -7.00 -17.50 8.47
N ASN A 25 -7.50 -17.86 7.29
CA ASN A 25 -6.91 -18.90 6.46
C ASN A 25 -5.69 -18.35 5.70
N ASN A 26 -4.49 -18.65 6.20
CA ASN A 26 -3.23 -18.10 5.70
C ASN A 26 -2.79 -18.65 4.32
N ASN A 27 -3.58 -19.53 3.69
CA ASN A 27 -3.20 -20.25 2.47
C ASN A 27 -3.98 -19.81 1.23
N VAL A 28 -4.96 -18.90 1.35
CA VAL A 28 -5.81 -18.47 0.23
C VAL A 28 -5.75 -16.96 0.10
N ALA A 29 -5.36 -16.48 -1.07
CA ALA A 29 -5.43 -15.05 -1.40
C ALA A 29 -6.88 -14.62 -1.56
N GLN A 30 -7.26 -13.52 -0.91
CA GLN A 30 -8.58 -12.90 -1.07
C GLN A 30 -8.53 -11.83 -2.17
N THR A 31 -9.66 -11.58 -2.81
CA THR A 31 -9.80 -10.46 -3.74
C THR A 31 -9.52 -9.14 -3.01
N PRO A 32 -8.63 -8.28 -3.53
CA PRO A 32 -8.40 -6.95 -2.97
C PRO A 32 -9.67 -6.11 -3.02
N GLU A 33 -9.84 -5.24 -2.02
CA GLU A 33 -10.91 -4.26 -1.96
C GLU A 33 -10.33 -2.85 -1.80
N LEU A 34 -11.02 -1.86 -2.37
CA LEU A 34 -10.75 -0.46 -2.06
C LEU A 34 -11.27 -0.18 -0.65
N LEU A 35 -10.35 -0.02 0.30
CA LEU A 35 -10.69 0.23 1.70
C LEU A 35 -11.04 1.69 1.90
N ARG A 36 -10.24 2.59 1.31
CA ARG A 36 -10.43 4.04 1.36
C ARG A 36 -9.74 4.73 0.18
N ARG A 37 -10.28 5.88 -0.24
CA ARG A 37 -9.68 6.75 -1.26
C ARG A 37 -9.74 8.22 -0.86
N TYR A 38 -8.81 9.00 -1.40
CA TYR A 38 -8.79 10.46 -1.33
C TYR A 38 -8.39 11.02 -2.71
N PRO A 39 -9.12 12.00 -3.26
CA PRO A 39 -10.43 12.49 -2.82
C PRO A 39 -11.52 11.38 -2.83
N LEU A 40 -12.67 11.67 -2.22
CA LEU A 40 -13.80 10.73 -2.15
C LEU A 40 -14.55 10.60 -3.47
N GLU A 41 -14.52 11.65 -4.28
CA GLU A 41 -15.15 11.73 -5.59
C GLU A 41 -14.11 11.58 -6.70
N ASP A 42 -14.59 11.16 -7.86
CA ASP A 42 -13.76 11.01 -9.05
C ASP A 42 -13.52 12.35 -9.74
N HIS A 43 -12.32 12.55 -10.27
CA HIS A 43 -12.01 13.67 -11.16
C HIS A 43 -12.75 13.49 -12.49
N GLN A 44 -13.33 14.57 -13.02
CA GLN A 44 -14.07 14.52 -14.29
C GLN A 44 -13.18 14.11 -15.46
N ASP A 45 -11.92 14.56 -15.48
CA ASP A 45 -10.93 14.21 -16.51
C ASP A 45 -10.22 12.87 -16.24
N PHE A 46 -10.43 12.29 -15.06
CA PHE A 46 -9.86 11.00 -14.70
C PHE A 46 -10.70 10.25 -13.67
N PRO A 47 -11.75 9.53 -14.08
CA PRO A 47 -12.43 8.62 -13.18
C PRO A 47 -11.51 7.48 -12.77
N LEU A 48 -11.42 7.20 -11.46
CA LEU A 48 -10.57 6.13 -10.96
C LEU A 48 -11.14 4.78 -11.36
N SER A 49 -10.40 4.01 -12.17
CA SER A 49 -10.82 2.66 -12.52
C SER A 49 -10.90 1.77 -11.28
N PRO A 50 -11.97 0.96 -11.11
CA PRO A 50 -12.08 0.02 -10.00
C PRO A 50 -10.96 -1.05 -10.03
N ASP A 51 -10.37 -1.30 -11.20
CA ASP A 51 -9.33 -2.32 -11.37
C ASP A 51 -7.99 -1.94 -10.75
N VAL A 52 -7.81 -0.68 -10.35
CA VAL A 52 -6.60 -0.17 -9.68
C VAL A 52 -6.19 -1.02 -8.47
N ILE A 53 -7.16 -1.62 -7.78
CA ILE A 53 -6.93 -2.47 -6.61
C ILE A 53 -6.13 -3.74 -6.94
N PHE A 54 -6.29 -4.27 -8.16
CA PHE A 54 -5.56 -5.45 -8.61
C PHE A 54 -4.10 -5.11 -8.94
N PHE A 55 -3.82 -3.89 -9.38
CA PHE A 55 -2.45 -3.42 -9.59
C PHE A 55 -1.73 -3.14 -8.27
N CYS A 56 -2.45 -2.65 -7.25
CA CYS A 56 -1.89 -2.49 -5.90
C CYS A 56 -1.52 -3.83 -5.25
N GLN A 57 -2.25 -4.92 -5.56
CA GLN A 57 -2.04 -6.26 -5.02
C GLN A 57 -2.22 -7.35 -6.10
N PRO A 58 -1.22 -7.55 -6.97
CA PRO A 58 -1.34 -8.44 -8.14
C PRO A 58 -1.52 -9.92 -7.79
N GLU A 59 -1.05 -10.36 -6.62
CA GLU A 59 -1.24 -11.73 -6.09
C GLU A 59 -2.48 -11.87 -5.18
N GLY A 60 -3.23 -10.78 -4.98
CA GLY A 60 -4.34 -10.70 -4.04
C GLY A 60 -3.93 -10.42 -2.59
N CYS A 61 -4.94 -10.28 -1.73
CA CYS A 61 -4.80 -10.05 -0.29
C CYS A 61 -4.40 -11.34 0.43
N ILE A 62 -3.19 -11.39 0.97
CA ILE A 62 -2.74 -12.53 1.78
C ILE A 62 -2.76 -12.22 3.29
N SER A 63 -3.20 -13.20 4.07
CA SER A 63 -3.08 -13.18 5.53
C SER A 63 -1.94 -14.08 5.97
N VAL A 64 -1.13 -13.62 6.92
CA VAL A 64 0.03 -14.36 7.43
C VAL A 64 0.01 -14.46 8.95
N GLY A 65 0.31 -15.65 9.45
CA GLY A 65 0.54 -15.89 10.88
C GLY A 65 1.87 -15.31 11.37
N PRO A 66 2.06 -15.17 12.69
CA PRO A 66 3.20 -14.51 13.30
C PRO A 66 4.54 -15.22 13.04
N LYS A 67 4.54 -16.54 12.84
CA LYS A 67 5.77 -17.32 12.55
C LYS A 67 6.40 -16.99 11.19
N ARG A 68 5.63 -16.42 10.26
CA ARG A 68 6.10 -16.03 8.91
C ARG A 68 6.26 -14.51 8.75
N MET A 69 6.04 -13.73 9.83
CA MET A 69 6.06 -12.27 9.79
C MET A 69 7.47 -11.69 9.78
N SER A 70 8.39 -12.27 10.56
CA SER A 70 9.78 -11.78 10.67
C SER A 70 10.57 -11.83 9.37
N LEU A 71 10.03 -12.48 8.33
CA LEU A 71 10.64 -12.64 7.02
C LEU A 71 10.05 -11.71 5.95
N ARG A 72 9.02 -10.91 6.28
CA ARG A 72 8.33 -10.07 5.28
C ARG A 72 8.61 -8.60 5.51
N GLU A 73 9.48 -8.08 4.65
CA GLU A 73 9.78 -6.66 4.55
C GLU A 73 8.68 -5.91 3.82
N THR A 74 8.74 -4.59 3.94
CA THR A 74 7.85 -3.69 3.20
C THR A 74 8.31 -3.64 1.77
N THR A 75 7.43 -3.93 0.83
CA THR A 75 7.75 -3.87 -0.60
C THR A 75 7.13 -2.64 -1.21
N SER A 76 7.78 -2.07 -2.22
CA SER A 76 7.25 -0.95 -2.97
C SER A 76 7.54 -1.14 -4.44
N PHE A 77 6.62 -0.75 -5.32
CA PHE A 77 6.79 -0.89 -6.76
C PHE A 77 5.94 0.17 -7.47
N VAL A 78 6.10 0.28 -8.79
CA VAL A 78 5.37 1.24 -9.62
C VAL A 78 4.67 0.50 -10.74
N TYR A 79 3.41 0.80 -11.00
CA TYR A 79 2.69 0.31 -12.17
C TYR A 79 2.19 1.49 -13.00
N THR A 80 1.72 1.22 -14.22
CA THR A 80 1.10 2.23 -15.08
C THR A 80 -0.35 1.86 -15.37
N LEU A 81 -1.20 2.88 -15.48
CA LEU A 81 -2.56 2.78 -15.99
C LEU A 81 -2.61 3.60 -17.27
N THR A 82 -2.91 2.94 -18.39
CA THR A 82 -3.09 3.61 -19.68
C THR A 82 -4.56 3.75 -19.96
N GLU A 83 -5.02 4.99 -20.10
CA GLU A 83 -6.40 5.29 -20.45
C GLU A 83 -6.65 4.92 -21.92
N LYS A 84 -7.70 4.10 -22.15
CA LYS A 84 -7.96 3.46 -23.44
C LYS A 84 -8.11 4.44 -24.61
N ASP A 85 -8.86 5.52 -24.42
CA ASP A 85 -9.24 6.42 -25.51
C ASP A 85 -8.24 7.56 -25.70
N SER A 86 -7.64 8.05 -24.61
CA SER A 86 -6.73 9.19 -24.64
C SER A 86 -5.25 8.79 -24.75
N GLY A 87 -4.92 7.51 -24.52
CA GLY A 87 -3.53 7.03 -24.44
C GLY A 87 -2.75 7.61 -23.24
N LYS A 88 -3.40 8.39 -22.37
CA LYS A 88 -2.73 9.03 -21.23
C LYS A 88 -2.31 7.98 -20.22
N VAL A 89 -1.05 8.07 -19.81
CA VAL A 89 -0.47 7.19 -18.80
C VAL A 89 -0.51 7.86 -17.43
N ARG A 90 -0.88 7.09 -16.42
CA ARG A 90 -0.77 7.48 -15.00
C ARG A 90 0.05 6.44 -14.27
N TYR A 91 0.86 6.92 -13.34
CA TYR A 91 1.72 6.09 -12.51
C TYR A 91 1.02 5.79 -11.19
N GLY A 92 1.01 4.52 -10.81
CA GLY A 92 0.62 4.06 -9.50
C GLY A 92 1.86 3.67 -8.70
N ILE A 93 2.20 4.43 -7.67
CA ILE A 93 3.30 4.13 -6.75
C ILE A 93 2.68 3.43 -5.54
N CYS A 94 3.04 2.17 -5.31
CA CYS A 94 2.44 1.33 -4.28
C CYS A 94 3.46 0.95 -3.19
N VAL A 95 3.03 0.95 -1.93
CA VAL A 95 3.77 0.42 -0.78
C VAL A 95 2.93 -0.64 -0.08
N ASN A 96 3.41 -1.88 -0.13
CA ASN A 96 2.77 -3.07 0.42
C ASN A 96 3.41 -3.46 1.76
N PHE A 97 2.57 -3.67 2.77
CA PHE A 97 3.00 -4.04 4.11
C PHE A 97 1.93 -4.87 4.81
N PHE A 98 2.33 -5.53 5.89
CA PHE A 98 1.41 -6.29 6.72
C PHE A 98 1.02 -5.50 7.96
N ARG A 99 -0.29 -5.46 8.24
CA ARG A 99 -0.84 -4.88 9.48
C ARG A 99 -1.59 -5.95 10.29
N PRO A 100 -1.69 -5.83 11.62
CA PRO A 100 -2.44 -6.76 12.45
C PRO A 100 -3.93 -6.84 12.08
N ILE A 101 -4.49 -8.05 12.07
CA ILE A 101 -5.93 -8.26 11.94
C ILE A 101 -6.61 -7.94 13.27
N GLU A 102 -7.59 -7.04 13.23
CA GLU A 102 -8.45 -6.76 14.37
C GLU A 102 -9.42 -7.93 14.58
N ARG A 103 -9.42 -8.53 15.77
CA ARG A 103 -10.39 -9.58 16.09
C ARG A 103 -11.74 -8.93 16.37
N LYS A 104 -12.75 -9.21 15.53
CA LYS A 104 -14.14 -9.17 15.98
C LYS A 104 -14.24 -10.15 17.16
N SER A 105 -14.58 -9.70 18.37
CA SER A 105 -15.02 -10.69 19.36
C SER A 105 -16.31 -11.26 18.78
N SER A 106 -16.27 -12.54 18.44
CA SER A 106 -17.50 -13.29 18.34
C SER A 106 -18.19 -13.18 19.69
N ASP A 107 -19.46 -12.80 19.70
CA ASP A 107 -20.32 -13.04 20.83
C ASP A 107 -20.34 -14.54 21.06
N LYS A 108 -19.53 -15.00 22.01
CA LYS A 108 -19.78 -16.29 22.66
C LYS A 108 -20.89 -16.09 23.68
N SER A 109 -22.09 -15.74 23.22
CA SER A 109 -23.33 -16.16 23.85
C SER A 109 -23.58 -17.63 23.46
N LYS A 110 -22.68 -18.52 23.87
CA LYS A 110 -22.96 -19.96 23.91
C LYS A 110 -22.99 -20.37 25.38
N SER A 111 -24.20 -20.35 25.91
CA SER A 111 -24.72 -21.24 26.96
C SER A 111 -23.73 -21.63 28.05
N LEU A 112 -23.77 -20.90 29.18
CA LEU A 112 -23.56 -21.54 30.47
C LEU A 112 -24.69 -22.55 30.67
N SER A 113 -24.51 -23.79 30.21
CA SER A 113 -25.22 -24.91 30.81
C SER A 113 -24.53 -25.20 32.14
N ALA A 114 -25.11 -24.66 33.20
CA ALA A 114 -24.80 -25.03 34.56
C ALA A 114 -25.19 -26.51 34.76
N SER A 115 -24.21 -27.36 35.01
CA SER A 115 -24.44 -28.65 35.65
C SER A 115 -24.12 -28.46 37.13
N TRP A 116 -25.18 -28.32 37.93
CA TRP A 116 -25.13 -28.38 39.39
C TRP A 116 -25.31 -29.83 39.84
N ALA A 117 -24.49 -30.24 40.83
CA ALA A 117 -24.62 -31.39 41.75
C ALA A 117 -24.62 -32.79 41.10
N ASP A 118 -23.92 -33.81 41.58
CA ASP A 118 -23.62 -34.21 42.96
C ASP A 118 -22.19 -34.78 43.05
N ASP A 119 -21.45 -34.47 44.12
CA ASP A 119 -20.82 -35.53 44.91
C ASP A 119 -20.48 -35.02 46.32
N ASN A 120 -20.79 -35.87 47.28
CA ASN A 120 -20.85 -35.63 48.71
C ASN A 120 -19.67 -36.34 49.37
N GLY A 121 -19.03 -35.74 50.38
CA GLY A 121 -18.14 -36.50 51.28
C GLY A 121 -16.77 -35.89 51.55
N ASN A 122 -16.69 -35.24 52.70
CA ASN A 122 -15.51 -34.74 53.40
C ASN A 122 -14.57 -35.89 53.84
N THR A 123 -13.24 -35.71 53.76
CA THR A 123 -12.31 -35.94 54.90
C THR A 123 -10.85 -35.56 54.58
N ASP A 124 -10.20 -35.09 55.64
CA ASP A 124 -8.89 -34.46 55.80
C ASP A 124 -7.67 -35.13 55.14
N GLN A 125 -6.74 -34.30 54.63
CA GLN A 125 -5.35 -34.29 55.13
C GLN A 125 -4.53 -33.10 54.63
N GLU A 126 -3.86 -32.45 55.59
CA GLU A 126 -2.90 -31.37 55.42
C GLU A 126 -1.75 -31.72 54.46
N ARG A 127 -1.38 -30.76 53.59
CA ARG A 127 0.04 -30.46 53.29
C ARG A 127 0.19 -29.09 52.63
N ARG A 128 0.89 -28.23 53.36
CA ARG A 128 1.32 -26.87 53.02
C ARG A 128 2.06 -26.81 51.66
N LYS A 129 1.71 -25.85 50.79
CA LYS A 129 2.62 -24.97 50.02
C LYS A 129 1.84 -23.91 49.23
N SER A 130 2.24 -22.66 49.41
CA SER A 130 1.63 -21.40 48.94
C SER A 130 1.36 -21.32 47.42
N PRO A 131 0.25 -20.68 46.96
CA PRO A 131 -0.03 -20.48 45.55
C PRO A 131 0.16 -19.01 45.13
N LYS A 132 1.38 -18.58 44.80
CA LYS A 132 1.61 -17.28 44.12
C LYS A 132 2.73 -17.45 43.09
N THR A 133 2.61 -16.72 41.98
CA THR A 133 3.62 -16.49 40.90
C THR A 133 3.81 -17.47 39.71
N LYS A 134 2.79 -18.22 39.26
CA LYS A 134 2.83 -18.85 37.90
C LYS A 134 1.60 -18.64 37.00
N ARG A 135 0.85 -17.55 37.20
CA ARG A 135 -0.35 -17.23 36.39
C ARG A 135 -0.34 -15.82 35.75
N LYS A 136 0.84 -15.24 35.51
CA LYS A 136 0.98 -13.90 34.89
C LYS A 136 1.85 -13.82 33.63
N LEU A 137 2.17 -14.94 32.97
CA LEU A 137 2.98 -14.92 31.73
C LEU A 137 2.49 -15.87 30.63
N LYS A 138 1.18 -16.18 30.57
CA LYS A 138 0.62 -17.05 29.51
C LYS A 138 -0.58 -16.45 28.75
N THR A 139 -0.90 -15.17 28.95
CA THR A 139 -2.03 -14.51 28.25
C THR A 139 -1.60 -13.43 27.25
N ALA A 140 -0.30 -13.13 27.13
CA ALA A 140 0.19 -12.05 26.28
C ALA A 140 0.56 -12.45 24.84
N ASN A 141 0.55 -13.74 24.48
CA ASN A 141 1.01 -14.21 23.17
C ASN A 141 -0.07 -14.93 22.35
N ARG A 142 -1.29 -14.37 22.31
CA ARG A 142 -2.29 -14.81 21.32
C ARG A 142 -1.86 -14.31 19.94
N VAL A 143 -1.26 -15.22 19.16
CA VAL A 143 -1.03 -15.21 17.71
C VAL A 143 -1.93 -14.19 17.00
N ARG A 144 -1.38 -13.03 16.64
CA ARG A 144 -2.05 -12.06 15.77
C ARG A 144 -1.71 -12.43 14.33
N ASN A 145 -2.71 -12.81 13.57
CA ASN A 145 -2.59 -12.87 12.12
C ASN A 145 -2.50 -11.42 11.61
N ASN A 146 -1.80 -11.24 10.50
CA ASN A 146 -1.65 -9.95 9.85
C ASN A 146 -2.15 -10.07 8.42
N THR A 147 -2.66 -8.99 7.88
CA THR A 147 -3.20 -8.93 6.51
C THR A 147 -2.38 -7.96 5.68
N LEU A 148 -2.15 -8.32 4.42
CA LEU A 148 -1.51 -7.45 3.44
C LEU A 148 -2.39 -6.23 3.18
N THR A 149 -1.79 -5.05 3.27
CA THR A 149 -2.42 -3.76 3.00
C THR A 149 -1.45 -2.92 2.17
N SER A 150 -2.03 -2.09 1.31
CA SER A 150 -1.29 -1.28 0.35
C SER A 150 -1.70 0.17 0.52
N LEU A 151 -0.72 1.06 0.58
CA LEU A 151 -0.92 2.49 0.34
C LEU A 151 -0.45 2.79 -1.08
N CYS A 152 -1.25 3.53 -1.85
CA CYS A 152 -0.92 3.84 -3.24
C CYS A 152 -1.17 5.31 -3.56
N ILE A 153 -0.22 5.93 -4.26
CA ILE A 153 -0.40 7.24 -4.92
C ILE A 153 -0.63 6.99 -6.41
N VAL A 154 -1.66 7.63 -6.98
CA VAL A 154 -1.88 7.69 -8.42
C VAL A 154 -1.60 9.11 -8.90
N THR A 155 -0.76 9.27 -9.91
CA THR A 155 -0.28 10.58 -10.40
C THR A 155 0.08 10.53 -11.87
N HIS A 156 0.04 11.69 -12.54
CA HIS A 156 0.61 11.86 -13.89
C HIS A 156 2.13 12.09 -13.88
N HIS A 157 2.72 12.47 -12.75
CA HIS A 157 4.08 12.99 -12.69
C HIS A 157 5.09 11.93 -12.23
N PRO A 158 6.25 11.78 -12.89
CA PRO A 158 7.19 10.69 -12.63
C PRO A 158 8.12 10.94 -11.44
N PHE A 159 7.60 11.39 -10.29
CA PHE A 159 8.37 11.59 -9.04
C PHE A 159 8.33 10.34 -8.14
N PHE A 160 8.71 9.18 -8.69
CA PHE A 160 8.53 7.89 -8.05
C PHE A 160 9.18 7.77 -6.67
N SER A 161 10.41 8.22 -6.53
CA SER A 161 11.16 8.15 -5.26
C SER A 161 10.55 9.06 -4.22
N THR A 162 10.18 10.27 -4.61
CA THR A 162 9.56 11.27 -3.71
C THR A 162 8.18 10.80 -3.25
N PHE A 163 7.35 10.29 -4.15
CA PHE A 163 6.02 9.76 -3.77
C PHE A 163 6.11 8.48 -2.94
N ARG A 164 7.10 7.62 -3.20
CA ARG A 164 7.37 6.46 -2.35
C ARG A 164 7.73 6.89 -0.93
N GLU A 165 8.54 7.94 -0.78
CA GLU A 165 8.87 8.52 0.52
C GLU A 165 7.63 9.09 1.23
N CYS A 166 6.75 9.80 0.52
CA CYS A 166 5.44 10.23 1.06
C CYS A 166 4.64 9.06 1.64
N LEU A 167 4.57 7.93 0.93
CA LEU A 167 3.81 6.75 1.37
C LEU A 167 4.43 6.09 2.60
N PHE A 168 5.77 6.04 2.68
CA PHE A 168 6.45 5.54 3.88
C PHE A 168 6.19 6.44 5.09
N ILE A 169 6.20 7.76 4.92
CA ILE A 169 5.87 8.73 5.97
C ILE A 169 4.42 8.55 6.41
N LEU A 170 3.48 8.50 5.46
CA LEU A 170 2.06 8.29 5.73
C LEU A 170 1.83 7.02 6.55
N ARG A 171 2.47 5.92 6.16
CA ARG A 171 2.40 4.67 6.94
C ARG A 171 2.89 4.86 8.37
N LYS A 172 4.09 5.45 8.55
CA LYS A 172 4.65 5.69 9.89
C LYS A 172 3.73 6.57 10.74
N LEU A 173 3.10 7.58 10.15
CA LEU A 173 2.11 8.42 10.82
C LEU A 173 0.90 7.61 11.25
N ILE A 174 0.31 6.81 10.36
CA ILE A 174 -0.84 5.96 10.68
C ILE A 174 -0.50 4.99 11.82
N ASP A 175 0.66 4.33 11.76
CA ASP A 175 1.10 3.38 12.79
C ASP A 175 1.32 4.09 14.15
N ALA A 176 1.95 5.26 14.16
CA ALA A 176 2.15 6.05 15.38
C ALA A 176 0.83 6.52 16.01
N CYS A 177 -0.13 6.99 15.19
CA CYS A 177 -1.47 7.37 15.60
C CYS A 177 -2.27 6.18 16.16
N HIS A 178 -2.14 5.01 15.52
CA HIS A 178 -2.76 3.77 15.98
C HIS A 178 -2.23 3.34 17.35
N ASP A 179 -0.91 3.35 17.53
CA ASP A 179 -0.26 2.94 18.79
C ASP A 179 -0.59 3.90 19.95
N ARG A 180 -0.65 5.21 19.68
CA ARG A 180 -1.06 6.23 20.65
C ARG A 180 -2.51 6.02 21.12
N SER A 181 -3.40 5.70 20.19
CA SER A 181 -4.80 5.37 20.46
C SER A 181 -5.00 4.05 21.23
N CYS A 182 -4.05 3.12 21.12
CA CYS A 182 -4.06 1.86 21.86
C CYS A 182 -3.48 2.00 23.28
N THR A 183 -2.42 2.80 23.45
CA THR A 183 -1.65 2.88 24.70
C THR A 183 -2.40 3.58 25.83
N LYS A 184 -3.22 4.60 25.53
CA LYS A 184 -4.01 5.32 26.54
C LYS A 184 -5.16 4.49 27.17
N ARG A 185 -5.42 3.26 26.70
CA ARG A 185 -6.45 2.35 27.26
C ARG A 185 -6.01 1.55 28.50
N ILE A 186 -4.81 1.77 29.03
CA ILE A 186 -4.24 0.95 30.14
C ILE A 186 -4.82 1.35 31.52
N GLY A 187 -5.68 2.37 31.61
CA GLY A 187 -6.39 2.76 32.83
C GLY A 187 -7.79 2.14 32.97
N GLY A 188 -7.88 0.96 33.59
CA GLY A 188 -9.00 0.56 34.47
C GLY A 188 -10.40 0.26 33.90
N SER A 189 -10.78 0.72 32.70
CA SER A 189 -12.13 0.49 32.19
C SER A 189 -12.14 -0.60 31.11
N LYS A 190 -12.83 -1.72 31.38
CA LYS A 190 -13.24 -2.71 30.36
C LYS A 190 -14.31 -2.10 29.42
N ALA A 191 -13.99 -0.99 28.77
CA ALA A 191 -14.85 -0.42 27.75
C ALA A 191 -14.67 -1.22 26.46
N ILE A 192 -15.80 -1.70 25.95
CA ILE A 192 -15.99 -2.50 24.73
C ILE A 192 -15.77 -1.64 23.46
N SER A 193 -15.03 -0.53 23.51
CA SER A 193 -14.74 0.28 22.32
C SER A 193 -13.58 -0.34 21.54
N ARG A 194 -13.92 -0.90 20.38
CA ARG A 194 -13.06 -1.68 19.48
C ARG A 194 -12.40 -0.83 18.39
N ASP A 195 -12.72 0.45 18.32
CA ASP A 195 -12.28 1.29 17.22
C ASP A 195 -10.79 1.62 17.37
N THR A 196 -10.05 1.46 16.28
CA THR A 196 -8.66 1.87 16.15
C THR A 196 -8.52 2.72 14.90
N VAL A 197 -7.43 3.48 14.79
CA VAL A 197 -7.13 4.27 13.58
C VAL A 197 -7.16 3.40 12.32
N TRP A 198 -6.52 2.22 12.34
CA TRP A 198 -6.60 1.26 11.24
C TRP A 198 -8.01 0.73 11.00
N GLY A 199 -8.78 0.44 12.05
CA GLY A 199 -10.18 0.04 11.94
C GLY A 199 -11.02 1.08 11.19
N VAL A 200 -10.86 2.36 11.51
CA VAL A 200 -11.58 3.47 10.84
C VAL A 200 -11.11 3.66 9.41
N LEU A 201 -9.79 3.70 9.18
CA LEU A 201 -9.22 3.86 7.84
C LEU A 201 -9.54 2.70 6.90
N THR A 202 -9.81 1.52 7.44
CA THR A 202 -10.21 0.34 6.65
C THR A 202 -11.71 0.08 6.61
N GLY A 203 -12.50 1.04 7.12
CA GLY A 203 -13.97 0.99 7.10
C GLY A 203 -14.56 -0.17 7.93
N GLN A 204 -13.93 -0.48 9.06
CA GLN A 204 -14.42 -1.35 10.14
C GLN A 204 -14.87 -0.54 11.38
N GLY A 205 -14.86 0.80 11.33
CA GLY A 205 -15.27 1.65 12.44
C GLY A 205 -16.77 1.56 12.75
N THR A 206 -17.12 1.69 14.03
CA THR A 206 -18.52 1.81 14.51
C THR A 206 -18.93 3.27 14.70
N ASP A 207 -20.23 3.56 14.77
CA ASP A 207 -20.75 4.94 14.89
C ASP A 207 -20.30 5.67 16.18
N ASN A 208 -19.85 4.93 17.19
CA ASN A 208 -19.43 5.47 18.49
C ASN A 208 -17.90 5.56 18.61
N LEU A 209 -17.24 6.29 17.71
CA LEU A 209 -15.80 6.52 17.81
C LEU A 209 -15.43 7.36 19.04
N THR A 210 -14.32 7.02 19.69
CA THR A 210 -13.74 7.88 20.73
C THR A 210 -13.21 9.18 20.13
N GLY A 211 -13.35 10.30 20.85
CA GLY A 211 -12.84 11.59 20.39
C GLY A 211 -11.32 11.60 20.09
N LEU A 212 -10.54 10.76 20.78
CA LEU A 212 -9.12 10.56 20.47
C LEU A 212 -8.93 9.93 19.10
N VAL A 213 -9.59 8.80 18.80
CA VAL A 213 -9.44 8.13 17.50
C VAL A 213 -9.92 9.04 16.35
N MET A 214 -11.02 9.78 16.55
CA MET A 214 -11.47 10.78 15.57
C MET A 214 -10.41 11.85 15.31
N HIS A 215 -9.77 12.37 16.36
CA HIS A 215 -8.72 13.38 16.24
C HIS A 215 -7.53 12.87 15.43
N GLU A 216 -7.02 11.68 15.76
CA GLU A 216 -5.87 11.07 15.07
C GLU A 216 -6.19 10.79 13.59
N VAL A 217 -7.39 10.30 13.28
CA VAL A 217 -7.83 10.09 11.89
C VAL A 217 -7.91 11.42 11.14
N LYS A 218 -8.43 12.48 11.78
CA LYS A 218 -8.51 13.82 11.18
C LYS A 218 -7.12 14.40 10.90
N GLU A 219 -6.13 14.16 11.76
CA GLU A 219 -4.74 14.58 11.51
C GLU A 219 -4.15 13.88 10.28
N ILE A 220 -4.37 12.57 10.15
CA ILE A 220 -3.95 11.78 8.99
C ILE A 220 -4.63 12.30 7.71
N GLU A 221 -5.95 12.52 7.75
CA GLU A 221 -6.70 13.07 6.62
C GLU A 221 -6.22 14.46 6.24
N THR A 222 -5.94 15.32 7.23
CA THR A 222 -5.40 16.66 6.98
C THR A 222 -4.04 16.59 6.30
N TRP A 223 -3.18 15.65 6.71
CA TRP A 223 -1.90 15.41 6.06
C TRP A 223 -2.08 14.96 4.60
N VAL A 224 -2.98 14.01 4.34
CA VAL A 224 -3.30 13.50 3.01
C VAL A 224 -3.86 14.61 2.11
N LEU A 225 -4.81 15.40 2.62
CA LEU A 225 -5.44 16.50 1.89
C LEU A 225 -4.44 17.63 1.56
N ARG A 226 -3.49 17.90 2.46
CA ARG A 226 -2.41 18.86 2.18
C ARG A 226 -1.52 18.41 1.03
N LEU A 227 -1.19 17.11 0.97
CA LEU A 227 -0.42 16.55 -0.15
C LEU A 227 -1.21 16.61 -1.47
N LEU A 228 -2.51 16.28 -1.43
CA LEU A 228 -3.40 16.39 -2.60
C LEU A 228 -3.58 17.84 -3.09
N SER A 229 -3.56 18.80 -2.16
CA SER A 229 -3.70 20.23 -2.46
C SER A 229 -2.38 20.88 -2.88
N ALA A 230 -1.26 20.15 -2.87
CA ALA A 230 0.02 20.68 -3.27
C ALA A 230 0.01 21.05 -4.78
N PRO A 231 0.52 22.24 -5.15
CA PRO A 231 0.55 22.64 -6.54
C PRO A 231 1.54 21.78 -7.32
N VAL A 232 1.26 21.56 -8.60
CA VAL A 232 2.24 20.97 -9.52
C VAL A 232 3.33 22.00 -9.88
N PRO A 233 4.62 21.61 -9.93
CA PRO A 233 5.65 22.50 -10.44
C PRO A 233 5.45 22.77 -11.94
N VAL A 234 5.51 24.04 -12.33
CA VAL A 234 5.58 24.45 -13.73
C VAL A 234 6.96 24.06 -14.30
N PRO A 235 7.00 23.22 -15.36
CA PRO A 235 8.25 22.76 -15.97
C PRO A 235 9.22 23.91 -16.31
N GLY A 236 10.46 23.80 -15.83
CA GLY A 236 11.53 24.77 -16.05
C GLY A 236 11.38 26.13 -15.35
N LYS A 237 10.26 26.39 -14.66
CA LYS A 237 9.97 27.72 -14.10
C LYS A 237 9.89 27.74 -12.58
N THR A 238 9.27 26.73 -11.98
CA THR A 238 9.03 26.70 -10.53
C THR A 238 9.48 25.39 -9.92
N ARG A 239 9.86 25.44 -8.65
CA ARG A 239 10.00 24.26 -7.79
C ARG A 239 8.98 24.35 -6.65
N VAL A 240 8.46 23.22 -6.22
CA VAL A 240 7.50 23.12 -5.11
C VAL A 240 8.17 22.36 -3.98
N GLU A 241 8.21 22.98 -2.80
CA GLU A 241 8.74 22.36 -1.58
C GLU A 241 7.57 21.99 -0.67
N VAL A 242 7.33 20.69 -0.48
CA VAL A 242 6.25 20.17 0.35
C VAL A 242 6.83 19.74 1.70
N GLN A 243 6.51 20.50 2.73
CA GLN A 243 6.87 20.16 4.10
C GLN A 243 5.88 19.14 4.69
N VAL A 244 6.23 17.86 4.61
CA VAL A 244 5.41 16.74 5.13
C VAL A 244 5.67 16.41 6.60
N LEU A 245 6.83 16.79 7.14
CA LEU A 245 7.22 16.63 8.54
C LEU A 245 7.90 17.92 9.06
N PRO A 246 8.07 18.09 10.39
CA PRO A 246 8.88 19.19 10.93
C PRO A 246 10.31 19.16 10.37
N LYS A 247 10.89 20.35 10.13
CA LYS A 247 12.21 20.51 9.49
C LYS A 247 13.34 19.80 10.23
N ASP A 248 13.20 19.64 11.54
CA ASP A 248 14.19 18.97 12.39
C ASP A 248 14.21 17.45 12.18
N LEU A 249 13.12 16.88 11.67
CA LEU A 249 13.03 15.44 11.38
C LEU A 249 13.36 15.13 9.92
N GLN A 250 12.99 16.01 8.99
CA GLN A 250 13.16 15.78 7.56
C GLN A 250 13.17 17.08 6.76
N ALA A 251 14.02 17.14 5.74
CA ALA A 251 13.97 18.21 4.76
C ALA A 251 12.64 18.18 3.96
N PRO A 252 12.12 19.34 3.51
CA PRO A 252 10.96 19.37 2.63
C PRO A 252 11.19 18.56 1.34
N LEU A 253 10.14 17.88 0.88
CA LEU A 253 10.18 17.14 -0.37
C LEU A 253 10.14 18.11 -1.55
N LEU A 254 11.06 17.95 -2.50
CA LEU A 254 11.23 18.87 -3.62
C LEU A 254 10.63 18.29 -4.90
N PHE A 255 9.73 19.03 -5.54
CA PHE A 255 9.17 18.71 -6.84
C PHE A 255 9.58 19.78 -7.85
N ALA A 256 10.28 19.37 -8.91
CA ALA A 256 10.67 20.24 -10.01
C ALA A 256 10.72 19.43 -11.31
N LEU A 257 10.20 20.00 -12.40
CA LEU A 257 10.22 19.38 -13.71
C LEU A 257 11.21 20.11 -14.63
N PRO A 258 11.99 19.39 -15.45
CA PRO A 258 12.83 20.00 -16.47
C PRO A 258 11.98 20.71 -17.53
N ASP A 259 12.56 21.68 -18.24
CA ASP A 259 11.91 22.29 -19.40
C ASP A 259 11.93 21.34 -20.63
N HIS A 260 11.24 21.75 -21.69
CA HIS A 260 11.08 20.96 -22.92
C HIS A 260 12.34 20.83 -23.79
N THR A 261 13.41 21.58 -23.48
CA THR A 261 14.70 21.52 -24.18
C THR A 261 15.66 20.51 -23.55
N ARG A 262 15.27 19.92 -22.41
CA ARG A 262 16.05 18.94 -21.64
C ARG A 262 15.43 17.55 -21.77
N PHE A 263 16.19 16.54 -21.37
CA PHE A 263 15.64 15.20 -21.17
C PHE A 263 14.49 15.24 -20.16
N SER A 264 13.48 14.39 -20.38
CA SER A 264 12.39 14.21 -19.43
C SER A 264 12.93 13.76 -18.07
N LEU A 265 12.19 14.08 -17.01
CA LEU A 265 12.53 13.61 -15.68
C LEU A 265 12.43 12.08 -15.64
N ILE A 266 13.52 11.43 -15.23
CA ILE A 266 13.60 10.00 -14.99
C ILE A 266 13.96 9.81 -13.52
N ASP A 267 13.02 9.27 -12.74
CA ASP A 267 13.18 8.96 -11.31
C ASP A 267 13.29 7.45 -11.09
N PHE A 268 14.07 6.79 -11.94
CA PHE A 268 14.36 5.37 -11.91
C PHE A 268 15.74 5.07 -12.52
N PRO A 269 16.41 4.00 -12.07
CA PRO A 269 17.78 3.70 -12.52
C PRO A 269 17.81 3.16 -13.95
N LEU A 270 18.29 3.97 -14.91
CA LEU A 270 18.47 3.55 -16.31
C LEU A 270 19.44 2.39 -16.50
N HIS A 271 20.42 2.24 -15.60
CA HIS A 271 21.40 1.16 -15.66
C HIS A 271 20.84 -0.20 -15.18
N LEU A 272 19.66 -0.22 -14.54
CA LEU A 272 19.14 -1.42 -13.91
C LEU A 272 18.96 -2.61 -14.87
N PRO A 273 18.42 -2.46 -16.10
CA PRO A 273 18.36 -3.57 -17.04
C PRO A 273 19.73 -4.15 -17.40
N LEU A 274 20.75 -3.31 -17.51
CA LEU A 274 22.13 -3.74 -17.80
C LEU A 274 22.71 -4.52 -16.63
N GLU A 275 22.45 -4.07 -15.40
CA GLU A 275 22.89 -4.73 -14.17
C GLU A 275 22.23 -6.11 -13.98
N LEU A 276 20.91 -6.21 -14.23
CA LEU A 276 20.15 -7.43 -14.00
C LEU A 276 20.28 -8.48 -15.11
N LEU A 277 20.35 -8.05 -16.38
CA LEU A 277 20.34 -8.96 -17.54
C LEU A 277 21.73 -9.18 -18.14
N GLY A 278 22.70 -8.32 -17.81
CA GLY A 278 23.96 -8.20 -18.54
C GLY A 278 23.81 -7.47 -19.88
N VAL A 279 24.93 -7.05 -20.45
CA VAL A 279 24.99 -6.20 -21.65
C VAL A 279 24.36 -6.89 -22.87
N ASP A 280 24.75 -8.13 -23.16
CA ASP A 280 24.29 -8.84 -24.36
C ASP A 280 22.78 -9.05 -24.39
N THR A 281 22.21 -9.50 -23.27
CA THR A 281 20.77 -9.74 -23.16
C THR A 281 20.00 -8.42 -23.20
N CYS A 282 20.49 -7.37 -22.53
CA CYS A 282 19.89 -6.04 -22.56
C CYS A 282 19.82 -5.49 -23.99
N LEU A 283 20.89 -5.61 -24.78
CA LEU A 283 20.90 -5.18 -26.18
C LEU A 283 19.95 -6.00 -27.06
N LYS A 284 19.83 -7.31 -26.82
CA LYS A 284 18.84 -8.17 -27.52
C LYS A 284 17.40 -7.73 -27.23
N VAL A 285 17.10 -7.44 -25.97
CA VAL A 285 15.78 -6.95 -25.55
C VAL A 285 15.49 -5.59 -26.18
N LEU A 286 16.45 -4.65 -26.12
CA LEU A 286 16.29 -3.33 -26.73
C LEU A 286 16.06 -3.45 -28.25
N THR A 287 16.85 -4.28 -28.94
CA THR A 287 16.66 -4.58 -30.36
C THR A 287 15.27 -5.17 -30.63
N ALA A 288 14.81 -6.10 -29.78
CA ALA A 288 13.48 -6.70 -29.93
C ALA A 288 12.36 -5.66 -29.79
N ILE A 289 12.49 -4.74 -28.84
CA ILE A 289 11.54 -3.62 -28.63
C ILE A 289 11.56 -2.68 -29.84
N MET A 290 12.74 -2.33 -30.36
CA MET A 290 12.89 -1.47 -31.54
C MET A 290 12.30 -2.11 -32.82
N LEU A 291 12.30 -3.45 -32.89
CA LEU A 291 11.67 -4.21 -33.97
C LEU A 291 10.18 -4.50 -33.71
N GLU A 292 9.59 -3.87 -32.68
CA GLU A 292 8.17 -4.01 -32.30
C GLU A 292 7.76 -5.45 -31.97
N TYR A 293 8.71 -6.30 -31.57
CA TYR A 293 8.38 -7.63 -31.07
C TYR A 293 7.68 -7.56 -29.72
N LYS A 294 6.76 -8.49 -29.48
CA LYS A 294 6.14 -8.68 -28.17
C LYS A 294 7.19 -9.24 -27.20
N VAL A 295 7.63 -8.41 -26.26
CA VAL A 295 8.59 -8.79 -25.22
C VAL A 295 7.84 -9.09 -23.92
N VAL A 296 8.16 -10.22 -23.31
CA VAL A 296 7.68 -10.57 -21.97
C VAL A 296 8.86 -10.63 -21.01
N MET A 297 8.78 -9.86 -19.94
CA MET A 297 9.75 -9.88 -18.84
C MET A 297 9.11 -10.52 -17.62
N GLN A 298 9.87 -11.31 -16.88
CA GLN A 298 9.43 -11.94 -15.65
C GLN A 298 10.45 -11.75 -14.55
N SER A 299 9.98 -11.41 -13.35
CA SER A 299 10.80 -11.26 -12.16
C SER A 299 9.97 -11.59 -10.92
N ARG A 300 10.65 -12.07 -9.87
CA ARG A 300 10.05 -12.20 -8.54
C ARG A 300 9.97 -10.88 -7.77
N ASP A 301 10.75 -9.88 -8.22
CA ASP A 301 10.77 -8.54 -7.65
C ASP A 301 10.07 -7.57 -8.60
N TYR A 302 8.87 -7.13 -8.19
CA TYR A 302 8.06 -6.18 -8.96
C TYR A 302 8.71 -4.82 -9.14
N ASN A 303 9.47 -4.34 -8.13
CA ASN A 303 10.13 -3.05 -8.25
C ASN A 303 11.22 -3.13 -9.33
N ALA A 304 12.08 -4.13 -9.24
CA ALA A 304 13.14 -4.34 -10.23
C ALA A 304 12.55 -4.49 -11.65
N LEU A 305 11.45 -5.22 -11.77
CA LEU A 305 10.73 -5.44 -13.01
C LEU A 305 10.20 -4.13 -13.60
N SER A 306 9.41 -3.39 -12.83
CA SER A 306 8.77 -2.18 -13.31
C SER A 306 9.79 -1.08 -13.63
N MET A 307 10.84 -0.93 -12.80
CA MET A 307 11.92 0.01 -13.08
C MET A 307 12.69 -0.37 -14.35
N SER A 308 12.91 -1.66 -14.60
CA SER A 308 13.60 -2.14 -15.80
C SER A 308 12.79 -1.87 -17.07
N VAL A 309 11.48 -2.11 -17.03
CA VAL A 309 10.56 -1.82 -18.15
C VAL A 309 10.55 -0.32 -18.46
N MET A 310 10.42 0.52 -17.43
CA MET A 310 10.47 1.97 -17.59
C MET A 310 11.82 2.44 -18.14
N ALA A 311 12.93 1.84 -17.70
CA ALA A 311 14.27 2.10 -18.22
C ALA A 311 14.41 1.73 -19.70
N PHE A 312 13.93 0.57 -20.12
CA PHE A 312 13.93 0.18 -21.54
C PHE A 312 13.18 1.17 -22.41
N VAL A 313 11.99 1.58 -22.00
CA VAL A 313 11.19 2.57 -22.75
C VAL A 313 11.90 3.91 -22.80
N ALA A 314 12.50 4.36 -21.70
CA ALA A 314 13.25 5.62 -21.67
C ALA A 314 14.53 5.60 -22.53
N MET A 315 15.19 4.44 -22.65
CA MET A 315 16.38 4.27 -23.50
C MET A 315 16.07 4.34 -25.01
N LEU A 316 14.80 4.27 -25.42
CA LEU A 316 14.42 4.42 -26.82
C LEU A 316 14.52 5.86 -27.33
N TYR A 317 14.69 6.85 -26.45
CA TYR A 317 14.80 8.26 -26.83
C TYR A 317 15.79 8.44 -28.02
N PRO A 318 15.41 9.17 -29.09
CA PRO A 318 14.22 10.02 -29.22
C PRO A 318 12.98 9.32 -29.78
N LEU A 319 12.99 7.99 -29.96
CA LEU A 319 11.84 7.22 -30.43
C LEU A 319 10.76 7.13 -29.34
N GLU A 320 9.50 7.22 -29.75
CA GLU A 320 8.35 7.03 -28.86
C GLU A 320 7.78 5.63 -29.06
N TYR A 321 7.63 4.88 -27.97
CA TYR A 321 6.99 3.58 -28.00
C TYR A 321 5.47 3.75 -28.07
N MET A 322 4.87 3.34 -29.19
CA MET A 322 3.47 3.65 -29.52
C MET A 322 2.45 2.67 -28.96
N PHE A 323 2.89 1.56 -28.36
CA PHE A 323 2.01 0.53 -27.82
C PHE A 323 1.87 0.64 -26.30
N PRO A 324 0.78 0.12 -25.70
CA PRO A 324 0.63 0.07 -24.26
C PRO A 324 1.83 -0.60 -23.56
N VAL A 325 2.40 0.09 -22.57
CA VAL A 325 3.40 -0.45 -21.67
C VAL A 325 2.71 -0.83 -20.37
N ILE A 326 2.79 -2.10 -19.99
CA ILE A 326 2.21 -2.63 -18.75
C ILE A 326 3.36 -3.23 -17.92
N PRO A 327 4.02 -2.43 -17.05
CA PRO A 327 5.15 -2.88 -16.25
C PRO A 327 4.80 -3.96 -15.21
N LEU A 328 3.52 -4.11 -14.88
CA LEU A 328 3.04 -5.12 -13.95
C LEU A 328 1.61 -5.53 -14.32
N LEU A 329 1.42 -6.79 -14.70
CA LEU A 329 0.10 -7.34 -14.98
C LEU A 329 -0.44 -8.14 -13.78
N PRO A 330 -1.62 -7.80 -13.24
CA PRO A 330 -2.25 -8.59 -12.19
C PRO A 330 -2.58 -10.02 -12.63
N THR A 331 -2.43 -10.99 -11.74
CA THR A 331 -2.62 -12.42 -12.05
C THR A 331 -4.02 -12.78 -12.53
N CYS A 332 -5.02 -12.00 -12.13
CA CYS A 332 -6.42 -12.16 -12.54
C CYS A 332 -6.72 -11.66 -13.97
N MET A 333 -5.77 -10.99 -14.64
CA MET A 333 -5.92 -10.43 -15.98
C MET A 333 -5.08 -11.19 -17.02
N SER A 334 -5.06 -12.53 -16.96
CA SER A 334 -4.26 -13.37 -17.85
C SER A 334 -4.59 -13.22 -19.34
N SER A 335 -5.82 -12.83 -19.69
CA SER A 335 -6.22 -12.57 -21.08
C SER A 335 -5.54 -11.34 -21.70
N ALA A 336 -4.94 -10.46 -20.89
CA ALA A 336 -4.23 -9.29 -21.39
C ALA A 336 -2.89 -9.66 -22.05
N GLU A 337 -2.35 -10.87 -21.83
CA GLU A 337 -1.09 -11.42 -22.39
C GLU A 337 -1.00 -11.35 -23.93
N GLN A 338 -2.10 -11.07 -24.64
CA GLN A 338 -2.16 -11.02 -26.10
C GLN A 338 -1.82 -9.64 -26.71
N VAL A 339 -1.76 -8.56 -25.92
CA VAL A 339 -1.98 -7.20 -26.47
C VAL A 339 -0.71 -6.34 -26.69
N SER A 340 0.40 -6.51 -25.97
CA SER A 340 1.57 -5.59 -26.06
C SER A 340 2.87 -6.17 -25.43
N VAL A 341 3.87 -5.34 -25.12
CA VAL A 341 4.96 -5.70 -24.20
C VAL A 341 4.34 -5.89 -22.81
N LEU A 342 4.13 -7.16 -22.46
CA LEU A 342 3.38 -7.59 -21.27
C LEU A 342 4.32 -8.29 -20.31
N VAL A 343 4.13 -8.03 -19.03
CA VAL A 343 5.11 -8.37 -18.00
C VAL A 343 4.39 -9.11 -16.88
N LYS A 344 4.89 -10.31 -16.52
CA LYS A 344 4.27 -11.20 -15.52
C LYS A 344 5.25 -11.64 -14.45
#